data_AF-A0A2B9Q2Y6-F1
#
_entry.id   AF-A0A2B9Q2Y6-F1
#
_cell.length_a   1.000
_cell.length_b   1.000
_cell.length_c   1.000
_cell.angle_alpha   90.00
_cell.angle_beta   90.00
_cell.angle_gamma   90.00
#
_symmetry.space_group_name_H-M   'P 1'
#
loop_
_entity.id
_entity.type
_entity.pdbx_description
1 polymer ?
#
loop_
_entity_poly.entity_id
_entity_poly.type
_entity_poly.pdbx_seq_one_letter_code
_entity_poly.pdbx_strand_id
1 'polypeptide(L)'
;MKYFGGSIADKKLSDFQKYDASITQYEDRLELVVGILNDEDGNLHEFLTTYFAEYYDVSPTQKGWMAEQDAVCRTLELLGTYLLNAKDIESNRKVVYRFWRSQREFKDYKESHNVNFTTLETGLEEGVEVIDMFYSPDDTNYRADDSQKLYAKDIKDIKEIAQLQDGIDIMKQDFYRKKVSAKIEKMLEMDIDEQDKATLKRIHKNVDNYMDKWASDLSDNQVLIKEAIKKPIRFKGTSGGGTGRSVTNSIELDDERVVAVLIANYEKANVTSDIGLLIEELDKVLADIHTLDEEELRVIDLYKKGYSRESIVKELGMQHYTMTRLMKRVSKKIAKRYAEKIKVLELK
;
A
#
# COMPACT_ATOMS: atom_id res chain seq x y z
N MET A 1 -24.65 9.04 16.32
CA MET A 1 -25.80 8.13 16.00
C MET A 1 -25.57 7.56 14.60
N LYS A 2 -25.70 6.25 14.33
CA LYS A 2 -25.41 5.70 12.97
C LYS A 2 -26.34 6.22 11.87
N TYR A 3 -27.53 6.69 12.25
CA TYR A 3 -28.52 7.32 11.38
C TYR A 3 -29.28 8.39 12.18
N PHE A 4 -29.27 9.64 11.73
CA PHE A 4 -30.20 10.66 12.23
C PHE A 4 -31.44 10.65 11.33
N GLY A 5 -32.51 10.01 11.79
CA GLY A 5 -33.78 9.88 11.04
C GLY A 5 -34.83 10.93 11.39
N GLY A 6 -34.51 11.88 12.28
CA GLY A 6 -35.42 12.95 12.71
C GLY A 6 -35.47 14.10 11.71
N SER A 7 -36.53 14.89 11.80
CA SER A 7 -36.62 16.21 11.17
C SER A 7 -36.46 17.28 12.25
N ILE A 8 -35.61 18.27 12.02
CA ILE A 8 -35.50 19.47 12.86
C ILE A 8 -35.86 20.65 11.96
N ALA A 9 -36.75 21.53 12.42
CA ALA A 9 -37.23 22.69 11.65
C ALA A 9 -37.66 22.32 10.23
N ASP A 10 -38.49 21.27 10.10
CA ASP A 10 -39.03 20.73 8.84
C ASP A 10 -38.02 20.29 7.76
N LYS A 11 -36.71 20.31 8.05
CA LYS A 11 -35.66 19.74 7.19
C LYS A 11 -35.16 18.39 7.72
N LYS A 12 -34.80 17.52 6.78
CA LYS A 12 -34.13 16.24 7.05
C LYS A 12 -32.69 16.33 6.61
N LEU A 13 -31.85 15.41 7.10
CA LEU A 13 -30.44 15.32 6.68
C LEU A 13 -30.28 15.20 5.14
N SER A 14 -31.23 14.55 4.46
CA SER A 14 -31.24 14.43 2.99
C SER A 14 -31.36 15.77 2.27
N ASP A 15 -31.92 16.80 2.90
CA ASP A 15 -32.03 18.14 2.31
C ASP A 15 -30.68 18.85 2.23
N PHE A 16 -29.72 18.45 3.07
CA PHE A 16 -28.34 18.94 3.11
C PHE A 16 -27.36 18.10 2.28
N GLN A 17 -27.84 17.02 1.64
CA GLN A 17 -27.02 16.12 0.80
C GLN A 17 -27.13 16.44 -0.70
N LYS A 18 -27.82 17.53 -1.06
CA LYS A 18 -27.97 17.97 -2.44
C LYS A 18 -26.63 18.56 -2.90
N TYR A 19 -26.06 18.03 -3.97
CA TYR A 19 -24.89 18.61 -4.64
C TYR A 19 -25.12 18.59 -6.15
N ASP A 20 -24.54 19.56 -6.85
CA ASP A 20 -24.64 19.66 -8.30
C ASP A 20 -23.28 19.37 -8.96
N ALA A 21 -23.17 18.23 -9.64
CA ALA A 21 -21.93 17.82 -10.31
C ALA A 21 -21.61 18.64 -11.57
N SER A 22 -22.56 19.45 -12.07
CA SER A 22 -22.36 20.31 -13.24
C SER A 22 -21.60 21.60 -12.92
N ILE A 23 -21.63 22.06 -11.65
CA ILE A 23 -20.89 23.24 -11.20
C ILE A 23 -19.40 22.89 -11.07
N THR A 24 -18.55 23.61 -11.81
CA THR A 24 -17.11 23.36 -11.84
C THR A 24 -16.27 24.39 -11.11
N GLN A 25 -16.81 25.60 -10.87
CA GLN A 25 -16.11 26.72 -10.24
C GLN A 25 -16.36 26.77 -8.72
N TYR A 26 -15.36 27.20 -7.94
CA TYR A 26 -15.41 27.23 -6.49
C TYR A 26 -16.42 28.23 -5.96
N GLU A 27 -16.48 29.44 -6.52
CA GLU A 27 -17.41 30.50 -6.08
C GLU A 27 -18.87 30.05 -6.22
N ASP A 28 -19.22 29.46 -7.36
CA ASP A 28 -20.56 28.89 -7.60
C ASP A 28 -20.88 27.72 -6.66
N ARG A 29 -19.89 26.87 -6.35
CA ARG A 29 -20.06 25.77 -5.38
C ARG A 29 -20.23 26.31 -3.96
N LEU A 30 -19.52 27.37 -3.61
CA LEU A 30 -19.61 28.04 -2.31
C LEU A 30 -20.99 28.66 -2.13
N GLU A 31 -21.51 29.35 -3.15
CA GLU A 31 -22.87 29.89 -3.12
C GLU A 31 -23.92 28.78 -2.93
N LEU A 32 -23.78 27.65 -3.64
CA LEU A 32 -24.67 26.50 -3.46
C LEU A 32 -24.58 25.92 -2.04
N VAL A 33 -23.38 25.71 -1.51
CA VAL A 33 -23.17 25.15 -0.16
C VAL A 33 -23.71 26.10 0.91
N VAL A 34 -23.47 27.40 0.78
CA VAL A 34 -24.00 28.42 1.69
C VAL A 34 -25.53 28.46 1.62
N GLY A 35 -26.13 28.38 0.44
CA GLY A 35 -27.59 28.32 0.27
C GLY A 35 -28.23 27.05 0.82
N ILE A 36 -27.48 25.94 0.92
CA ILE A 36 -27.93 24.71 1.57
C ILE A 36 -27.85 24.81 3.10
N LEU A 37 -26.77 25.41 3.61
CA LEU A 37 -26.47 25.46 5.04
C LEU A 37 -27.16 26.61 5.77
N ASN A 38 -27.50 27.69 5.07
CA ASN A 38 -28.15 28.84 5.67
C ASN A 38 -29.68 28.80 5.51
N ASP A 39 -30.38 29.53 6.37
CA ASP A 39 -31.79 29.85 6.23
C ASP A 39 -32.01 31.04 5.27
N GLU A 40 -33.28 31.40 5.05
CA GLU A 40 -33.68 32.51 4.16
C GLU A 40 -33.13 33.87 4.64
N ASP A 41 -32.73 33.98 5.92
CA ASP A 41 -32.19 35.18 6.55
C ASP A 41 -30.64 35.21 6.53
N GLY A 42 -30.00 34.18 5.96
CA GLY A 42 -28.53 34.09 5.85
C GLY A 42 -27.82 33.61 7.12
N ASN A 43 -28.55 33.13 8.12
CA ASN A 43 -28.00 32.52 9.32
C ASN A 43 -27.86 31.00 9.15
N LEU A 44 -27.02 30.37 9.97
CA LEU A 44 -26.87 28.92 9.95
C LEU A 44 -28.20 28.26 10.27
N HIS A 45 -28.64 27.33 9.42
CA HIS A 45 -29.96 26.71 9.53
C HIS A 45 -30.19 26.08 10.91
N GLU A 46 -31.38 26.30 11.47
CA GLU A 46 -31.77 25.86 12.81
C GLU A 46 -31.45 24.38 13.06
N PHE A 47 -31.74 23.52 12.06
CA PHE A 47 -31.34 22.10 12.04
C PHE A 47 -29.91 21.84 12.54
N LEU A 48 -28.91 22.57 12.02
CA LEU A 48 -27.51 22.36 12.39
C LEU A 48 -27.22 22.91 13.79
N THR A 49 -27.77 24.08 14.11
CA THR A 49 -27.57 24.70 15.43
C THR A 49 -28.14 23.83 16.56
N THR A 50 -29.36 23.33 16.41
CA THR A 50 -30.02 22.43 17.38
C THR A 50 -29.32 21.07 17.42
N TYR A 51 -28.91 20.54 16.26
CA TYR A 51 -28.18 19.26 16.21
C TYR A 51 -26.89 19.30 17.03
N PHE A 52 -26.06 20.32 16.79
CA PHE A 52 -24.77 20.43 17.49
C PHE A 52 -24.90 20.84 18.95
N ALA A 53 -25.97 21.56 19.32
CA ALA A 53 -26.21 21.95 20.71
C ALA A 53 -26.81 20.83 21.57
N GLU A 54 -27.73 20.04 21.02
CA GLU A 54 -28.56 19.10 21.82
C GLU A 54 -28.24 17.63 21.57
N TYR A 55 -27.75 17.27 20.38
CA TYR A 55 -27.62 15.87 19.94
C TYR A 55 -26.17 15.43 19.70
N TYR A 56 -25.25 16.37 19.49
CA TYR A 56 -23.85 16.08 19.26
C TYR A 56 -23.04 16.13 20.56
N ASP A 57 -22.57 14.96 21.02
CA ASP A 57 -21.72 14.85 22.22
C ASP A 57 -20.25 14.63 21.82
N VAL A 58 -19.42 15.67 22.00
CA VAL A 58 -17.97 15.63 21.77
C VAL A 58 -17.30 14.98 22.97
N SER A 59 -17.30 13.65 23.02
CA SER A 59 -16.57 12.92 24.06
C SER A 59 -15.21 12.43 23.53
N PRO A 60 -14.07 13.03 23.95
CA PRO A 60 -12.74 12.53 23.62
C PRO A 60 -12.39 11.21 24.33
N THR A 61 -13.26 10.73 25.22
CA THR A 61 -13.05 9.53 26.05
C THR A 61 -13.90 8.35 25.58
N GLN A 62 -13.70 7.90 24.33
CA GLN A 62 -14.08 6.58 23.76
C GLN A 62 -15.54 6.07 23.92
N LYS A 63 -16.44 6.77 24.60
CA LYS A 63 -17.85 6.40 24.79
C LYS A 63 -18.79 7.17 23.87
N GLY A 64 -18.32 8.28 23.28
CA GLY A 64 -19.02 9.03 22.23
C GLY A 64 -18.68 8.54 20.82
N TRP A 65 -19.50 8.92 19.86
CA TRP A 65 -19.23 8.65 18.44
C TRP A 65 -18.17 9.62 17.93
N MET A 66 -17.15 9.11 17.23
CA MET A 66 -16.20 9.98 16.54
C MET A 66 -16.91 10.73 15.41
N ALA A 67 -16.46 11.93 15.06
CA ALA A 67 -17.06 12.74 13.99
C ALA A 67 -17.17 11.96 12.67
N GLU A 68 -16.16 11.14 12.35
CA GLU A 68 -16.13 10.24 11.19
C GLU A 68 -17.24 9.18 11.19
N GLN A 69 -17.92 8.94 12.30
CA GLN A 69 -19.00 7.96 12.44
C GLN A 69 -20.38 8.61 12.53
N ASP A 70 -20.44 9.95 12.58
CA ASP A 70 -21.66 10.71 12.69
C ASP A 70 -22.20 11.13 11.32
N ALA A 71 -23.48 10.89 11.07
CA ALA A 71 -24.09 11.12 9.76
C ALA A 71 -24.15 12.60 9.37
N VAL A 72 -24.30 13.50 10.36
CA VAL A 72 -24.35 14.94 10.10
C VAL A 72 -22.95 15.47 9.82
N CYS A 73 -21.95 15.06 10.62
CA CYS A 73 -20.54 15.41 10.37
C CYS A 73 -20.04 14.91 9.00
N ARG A 74 -20.37 13.68 8.62
CA ARG A 74 -20.05 13.14 7.28
C ARG A 74 -20.68 13.93 6.14
N THR A 75 -21.90 14.43 6.35
CA THR A 75 -22.61 15.23 5.34
C THR A 75 -21.91 16.59 5.16
N LEU A 76 -21.47 17.22 6.25
CA LEU A 76 -20.67 18.45 6.18
C LEU A 76 -19.29 18.21 5.54
N GLU A 77 -18.65 17.08 5.85
CA GLU A 77 -17.37 16.69 5.24
C GLU A 77 -17.51 16.44 3.72
N LEU A 78 -18.63 15.87 3.28
CA LEU A 78 -18.95 15.70 1.85
C LEU A 78 -19.08 17.06 1.15
N LEU A 79 -19.76 18.03 1.77
CA LEU A 79 -19.88 19.40 1.24
C LEU A 79 -18.52 20.10 1.20
N GLY A 80 -17.68 19.93 2.23
CA GLY A 80 -16.31 20.44 2.23
C GLY A 80 -15.45 19.81 1.11
N THR A 81 -15.57 18.51 0.90
CA THR A 81 -14.90 17.79 -0.19
C THR A 81 -15.41 18.24 -1.57
N TYR A 82 -16.70 18.54 -1.69
CA TYR A 82 -17.29 19.10 -2.90
C TYR A 82 -16.71 20.48 -3.24
N LEU A 83 -16.48 21.34 -2.24
CA LEU A 83 -15.78 22.62 -2.44
C LEU A 83 -14.33 22.41 -2.87
N LEU A 84 -13.58 21.54 -2.18
CA LEU A 84 -12.17 21.29 -2.46
C LEU A 84 -11.89 20.66 -3.83
N ASN A 85 -12.86 19.96 -4.41
CA ASN A 85 -12.75 19.35 -5.73
C ASN A 85 -13.14 20.30 -6.88
N ALA A 86 -13.23 21.62 -6.65
CA ALA A 86 -13.51 22.56 -7.73
C ALA A 86 -12.33 22.64 -8.70
N LYS A 87 -12.60 22.74 -10.00
CA LYS A 87 -11.57 22.61 -11.06
C LYS A 87 -10.66 23.84 -11.16
N ASP A 88 -11.15 24.96 -10.68
CA ASP A 88 -10.50 26.27 -10.59
C ASP A 88 -9.72 26.47 -9.29
N ILE A 89 -9.84 25.55 -8.32
CA ILE A 89 -8.83 25.42 -7.27
C ILE A 89 -7.61 24.76 -7.92
N GLU A 90 -6.77 25.59 -8.53
CA GLU A 90 -5.37 25.21 -8.70
C GLU A 90 -4.82 25.02 -7.28
N SER A 91 -4.47 23.78 -6.91
CA SER A 91 -3.70 23.54 -5.70
C SER A 91 -2.29 24.08 -5.89
N ASN A 92 -2.14 25.40 -5.97
CA ASN A 92 -0.85 26.10 -5.96
C ASN A 92 -0.19 26.05 -4.57
N ARG A 93 -0.55 25.06 -3.73
CA ARG A 93 0.23 24.67 -2.56
C ARG A 93 1.54 24.06 -3.04
N LYS A 94 2.54 24.90 -3.27
CA LYS A 94 3.91 24.46 -3.44
C LYS A 94 4.41 24.05 -2.06
N VAL A 95 4.41 22.75 -1.77
CA VAL A 95 5.00 22.24 -0.52
C VAL A 95 6.51 22.10 -0.72
N VAL A 96 7.31 22.77 0.10
CA VAL A 96 8.78 22.68 0.04
C VAL A 96 9.27 21.88 1.24
N TYR A 97 9.81 20.69 0.98
CA TYR A 97 10.42 19.84 2.01
C TYR A 97 11.88 20.22 2.22
N ARG A 98 12.29 20.40 3.48
CA ARG A 98 13.68 20.65 3.86
C ARG A 98 14.16 19.56 4.81
N PHE A 99 15.34 19.02 4.53
CA PHE A 99 15.91 17.91 5.30
C PHE A 99 17.14 18.38 6.07
N TRP A 100 17.11 18.24 7.39
CA TRP A 100 18.18 18.65 8.31
C TRP A 100 18.90 17.43 8.84
N ARG A 101 20.24 17.42 8.82
CA ARG A 101 21.03 16.28 9.30
C ARG A 101 21.15 16.24 10.82
N SER A 102 20.92 17.37 11.49
CA SER A 102 20.97 17.48 12.94
C SER A 102 20.20 18.70 13.46
N GLN A 103 19.80 18.66 14.73
CA GLN A 103 19.18 19.79 15.41
C GLN A 103 20.09 21.03 15.47
N ARG A 104 21.42 20.82 15.43
CA ARG A 104 22.42 21.89 15.46
C ARG A 104 22.42 22.67 14.16
N GLU A 105 22.41 21.97 13.02
CA GLU A 105 22.33 22.57 11.68
C GLU A 105 21.06 23.42 11.50
N PHE A 106 19.93 22.93 12.01
CA PHE A 106 18.67 23.68 12.02
C PHE A 106 18.74 24.97 12.84
N LYS A 107 19.36 24.92 14.04
CA LYS A 107 19.54 26.11 14.89
C LYS A 107 20.49 27.12 14.26
N ASP A 108 21.62 26.66 13.72
CA ASP A 108 22.59 27.54 13.04
C ASP A 108 21.95 28.22 11.80
N TYR A 109 21.08 27.52 11.06
CA TYR A 109 20.30 28.13 9.97
C TYR A 109 19.31 29.18 10.47
N LYS A 110 18.56 28.88 11.53
CA LYS A 110 17.57 29.78 12.13
C LYS A 110 18.20 31.05 12.70
N GLU A 111 19.38 30.91 13.32
CA GLU A 111 20.16 32.00 13.92
C GLU A 111 20.88 32.84 12.86
N SER A 112 21.41 32.21 11.79
CA SER A 112 22.08 32.94 10.69
C SER A 112 21.13 33.76 9.81
N HIS A 113 19.86 33.35 9.69
CA HIS A 113 18.87 34.03 8.85
C HIS A 113 17.93 34.96 9.62
N ASN A 114 18.14 35.16 10.93
CA ASN A 114 17.35 36.07 11.79
C ASN A 114 15.83 35.94 11.56
N VAL A 115 15.37 34.69 11.42
CA VAL A 115 14.00 34.39 10.96
C VAL A 115 13.04 34.52 12.13
N ASN A 116 12.49 35.72 12.31
CA ASN A 116 11.22 35.87 13.01
C ASN A 116 10.15 35.15 12.19
N PHE A 117 9.40 34.27 12.83
CA PHE A 117 8.35 33.43 12.21
C PHE A 117 7.31 34.23 11.41
N THR A 118 7.21 35.54 11.65
CA THR A 118 6.29 36.47 10.98
C THR A 118 6.76 36.99 9.63
N THR A 119 8.04 36.85 9.25
CA THR A 119 8.53 37.32 7.93
C THR A 119 8.65 36.22 6.87
N LEU A 120 8.34 34.96 7.22
CA LEU A 120 8.33 33.84 6.28
C LEU A 120 7.16 33.89 5.28
N GLU A 121 6.10 34.64 5.59
CA GLU A 121 4.98 34.90 4.68
C GLU A 121 5.28 36.02 3.66
N THR A 122 6.27 36.89 3.91
CA THR A 122 6.49 38.10 3.08
C THR A 122 7.47 37.94 1.92
N GLY A 123 8.09 36.76 1.74
CA GLY A 123 9.12 36.53 0.71
C GLY A 123 8.97 35.26 -0.13
N LEU A 124 7.98 34.43 0.17
CA LEU A 124 7.59 33.28 -0.64
C LEU A 124 6.20 33.58 -1.20
N GLU A 125 5.94 33.21 -2.45
CA GLU A 125 4.61 33.35 -3.08
C GLU A 125 3.52 32.87 -2.09
N GLU A 126 2.43 33.62 -1.95
CA GLU A 126 1.29 33.21 -1.11
C GLU A 126 0.91 31.76 -1.42
N GLY A 127 0.97 30.88 -0.41
CA GLY A 127 0.58 29.48 -0.53
C GLY A 127 1.70 28.43 -0.48
N VAL A 128 2.98 28.81 -0.27
CA VAL A 128 4.07 27.84 -0.08
C VAL A 128 4.15 27.33 1.36
N GLU A 129 3.82 26.06 1.59
CA GLU A 129 3.94 25.40 2.89
C GLU A 129 5.33 24.75 3.02
N VAL A 130 6.12 25.12 4.03
CA VAL A 130 7.46 24.57 4.25
C VAL A 130 7.42 23.55 5.38
N ILE A 131 7.83 22.31 5.09
CA ILE A 131 7.88 21.22 6.06
C ILE A 131 9.34 20.86 6.33
N ASP A 132 9.79 21.08 7.57
CA ASP A 132 11.13 20.73 8.04
C ASP A 132 11.16 19.30 8.59
N MET A 133 12.01 18.44 8.01
CA MET A 133 12.20 17.06 8.42
C MET A 133 13.63 16.81 8.89
N PHE A 134 13.79 16.03 9.95
CA PHE A 134 15.10 15.67 10.50
C PHE A 134 15.50 14.27 10.06
N TYR A 135 16.72 14.13 9.56
CA TYR A 135 17.32 12.85 9.22
C TYR A 135 17.61 12.08 10.52
N SER A 136 16.91 10.97 10.74
CA SER A 136 17.24 10.05 11.82
C SER A 136 18.30 9.05 11.32
N PRO A 137 19.50 9.00 11.90
CA PRO A 137 20.55 8.06 11.49
C PRO A 137 20.17 6.58 11.75
N ASP A 138 19.14 6.34 12.57
CA ASP A 138 18.60 5.00 12.85
C ASP A 138 17.50 4.59 11.86
N ASP A 139 17.08 5.49 10.97
CA ASP A 139 16.08 5.21 9.94
C ASP A 139 16.76 4.51 8.76
N THR A 140 16.99 3.22 8.93
CA THR A 140 17.36 2.34 7.82
C THR A 140 16.13 2.19 6.93
N ASN A 141 16.06 3.08 5.94
CA ASN A 141 15.08 3.04 4.87
C ASN A 141 15.26 1.73 4.07
N TYR A 142 14.67 0.63 4.55
CA TYR A 142 14.65 -0.63 3.85
C TYR A 142 13.68 -0.50 2.69
N ARG A 143 14.21 -0.21 1.51
CA ARG A 143 13.46 -0.31 0.26
C ARG A 143 13.04 -1.77 0.11
N ALA A 144 11.74 -2.06 0.27
CA ALA A 144 11.22 -3.36 -0.10
C ALA A 144 11.54 -3.60 -1.58
N ASP A 145 12.18 -4.73 -1.90
CA ASP A 145 12.45 -5.12 -3.28
C ASP A 145 11.11 -5.56 -3.90
N ASP A 146 10.42 -4.61 -4.53
CA ASP A 146 9.10 -4.79 -5.17
C ASP A 146 9.14 -5.74 -6.39
N SER A 147 10.34 -6.23 -6.79
CA SER A 147 10.50 -7.04 -7.99
C SER A 147 10.47 -8.55 -7.69
N GLN A 148 9.43 -9.24 -8.16
CA GLN A 148 9.40 -10.70 -8.23
C GLN A 148 10.53 -11.20 -9.14
N LYS A 149 11.59 -11.79 -8.56
CA LYS A 149 12.71 -12.36 -9.32
C LYS A 149 12.37 -13.74 -9.86
N LEU A 150 12.63 -14.00 -11.14
CA LEU A 150 12.56 -15.34 -11.74
C LEU A 150 13.75 -16.19 -11.26
N TYR A 151 13.46 -17.41 -10.80
CA TYR A 151 14.49 -18.37 -10.41
C TYR A 151 14.61 -19.49 -11.45
N ALA A 152 15.77 -20.13 -11.54
CA ALA A 152 16.00 -21.25 -12.48
C ALA A 152 15.00 -22.41 -12.33
N LYS A 153 14.50 -22.64 -11.11
CA LYS A 153 13.42 -23.60 -10.86
C LYS A 153 12.10 -23.20 -11.52
N ASP A 154 11.78 -21.91 -11.60
CA ASP A 154 10.52 -21.41 -12.17
C ASP A 154 10.48 -21.67 -13.68
N ILE A 155 11.64 -21.56 -14.34
CA ILE A 155 11.82 -21.91 -15.76
C ILE A 155 11.64 -23.42 -15.98
N LYS A 156 12.09 -24.25 -15.03
CA LYS A 156 11.96 -25.71 -15.13
C LYS A 156 10.53 -26.20 -14.83
N ASP A 157 9.87 -25.58 -13.87
CA ASP A 157 8.60 -26.06 -13.29
C ASP A 157 7.37 -25.50 -14.03
N ILE A 158 7.48 -24.37 -14.73
CA ILE A 158 6.38 -23.72 -15.46
C ILE A 158 6.71 -23.70 -16.96
N LYS A 159 5.95 -24.50 -17.74
CA LYS A 159 6.18 -24.70 -19.18
C LYS A 159 6.09 -23.40 -19.98
N GLU A 160 5.16 -22.53 -19.62
CA GLU A 160 4.92 -21.24 -20.27
C GLU A 160 6.10 -20.28 -20.06
N ILE A 161 6.73 -20.29 -18.88
CA ILE A 161 7.93 -19.50 -18.58
C ILE A 161 9.13 -20.05 -19.37
N ALA A 162 9.25 -21.37 -19.51
CA ALA A 162 10.28 -22.01 -20.32
C ALA A 162 10.21 -21.60 -21.79
N GLN A 163 9.01 -21.61 -22.38
CA GLN A 163 8.81 -21.19 -23.78
C GLN A 163 9.18 -19.71 -24.01
N LEU A 164 8.87 -18.85 -23.05
CA LEU A 164 9.29 -17.45 -23.10
C LEU A 164 10.82 -17.30 -22.95
N GLN A 165 11.46 -18.15 -22.12
CA GLN A 165 12.90 -18.14 -21.95
C GLN A 165 13.62 -18.53 -23.24
N ASP A 166 13.15 -19.58 -23.91
CA ASP A 166 13.67 -20.00 -25.22
C ASP A 166 13.56 -18.87 -26.25
N GLY A 167 12.44 -18.14 -26.23
CA GLY A 167 12.23 -16.95 -27.07
C GLY A 167 13.24 -15.83 -26.78
N ILE A 168 13.46 -15.51 -25.50
CA ILE A 168 14.44 -14.50 -25.06
C ILE A 168 15.85 -14.90 -25.49
N ASP A 169 16.22 -16.17 -25.32
CA ASP A 169 17.56 -16.66 -25.65
C ASP A 169 17.80 -16.63 -27.17
N ILE A 170 16.77 -16.95 -27.97
CA ILE A 170 16.83 -16.79 -29.44
C ILE A 170 16.99 -15.31 -29.83
N MET A 171 16.25 -14.39 -29.20
CA MET A 171 16.32 -12.95 -29.49
C MET A 171 17.66 -12.31 -29.09
N LYS A 172 18.34 -12.89 -28.09
CA LYS A 172 19.70 -12.47 -27.68
C LYS A 172 20.80 -12.98 -28.60
N GLN A 173 20.53 -13.94 -29.48
CA GLN A 173 21.52 -14.43 -30.44
C GLN A 173 21.74 -13.43 -31.58
N ASP A 174 23.01 -13.05 -31.81
CA ASP A 174 23.42 -12.16 -32.90
C ASP A 174 22.95 -12.63 -34.28
N PHE A 175 22.94 -13.95 -34.51
CA PHE A 175 22.46 -14.51 -35.77
C PHE A 175 20.98 -14.19 -36.02
N TYR A 176 20.14 -14.25 -34.99
CA TYR A 176 18.72 -13.94 -35.12
C TYR A 176 18.49 -12.46 -35.42
N ARG A 177 19.25 -11.58 -34.75
CA ARG A 177 19.24 -10.12 -35.00
C ARG A 177 19.60 -9.78 -36.45
N LYS A 178 20.67 -10.40 -36.95
CA LYS A 178 21.09 -10.27 -38.36
C LYS A 178 20.02 -10.79 -39.33
N LYS A 179 19.36 -11.90 -39.00
CA LYS A 179 18.26 -12.47 -39.79
C LYS A 179 17.05 -11.54 -39.84
N VAL A 180 16.70 -10.89 -38.73
CA VAL A 180 15.62 -9.89 -38.67
C VAL A 180 15.98 -8.67 -39.51
N SER A 181 17.21 -8.14 -39.35
CA SER A 181 17.68 -6.99 -40.13
C SER A 181 17.64 -7.27 -41.65
N ALA A 182 18.16 -8.42 -42.09
CA ALA A 182 18.11 -8.84 -43.49
C ALA A 182 16.68 -9.07 -44.01
N LYS A 183 15.74 -9.45 -43.14
CA LYS A 183 14.33 -9.59 -43.51
C LYS A 183 13.68 -8.22 -43.70
N ILE A 184 14.03 -7.22 -42.87
CA ILE A 184 13.55 -5.85 -43.00
C ILE A 184 14.11 -5.19 -44.27
N GLU A 185 15.39 -5.43 -44.61
CA GLU A 185 15.98 -4.94 -45.87
C GLU A 185 15.23 -5.47 -47.09
N LYS A 186 14.92 -6.78 -47.12
CA LYS A 186 14.12 -7.38 -48.19
C LYS A 186 12.70 -6.80 -48.27
N MET A 187 12.09 -6.46 -47.13
CA MET A 187 10.78 -5.81 -47.12
C MET A 187 10.87 -4.37 -47.66
N LEU A 188 11.95 -3.63 -47.37
CA LEU A 188 12.14 -2.27 -47.86
C LEU A 188 12.32 -2.18 -49.39
N GLU A 189 12.72 -3.28 -50.03
CA GLU A 189 12.82 -3.44 -51.49
C GLU A 189 11.45 -3.72 -52.16
N MET A 190 10.43 -4.07 -51.39
CA MET A 190 9.08 -4.30 -51.90
C MET A 190 8.34 -2.98 -52.12
N ASP A 191 7.30 -3.03 -52.95
CA ASP A 191 6.41 -1.90 -53.17
C ASP A 191 5.42 -1.81 -51.99
N ILE A 192 5.79 -1.01 -50.99
CA ILE A 192 5.03 -0.78 -49.75
C ILE A 192 4.77 0.72 -49.62
N ASP A 193 3.66 1.07 -48.98
CA ASP A 193 3.29 2.44 -48.66
C ASP A 193 4.43 3.24 -47.99
N GLU A 194 4.50 4.53 -48.29
CA GLU A 194 5.56 5.44 -47.81
C GLU A 194 5.61 5.50 -46.27
N GLN A 195 4.44 5.45 -45.62
CA GLN A 195 4.33 5.46 -44.17
C GLN A 195 4.88 4.18 -43.52
N ASP A 196 4.61 3.02 -44.11
CA ASP A 196 5.13 1.74 -43.67
C ASP A 196 6.63 1.62 -43.94
N LYS A 197 7.09 2.13 -45.08
CA LYS A 197 8.50 2.20 -45.45
C LYS A 197 9.31 3.07 -44.48
N ALA A 198 8.75 4.21 -44.05
CA ALA A 198 9.35 5.06 -43.03
C ALA A 198 9.44 4.36 -41.66
N THR A 199 8.41 3.58 -41.31
CA THR A 199 8.37 2.79 -40.07
C THR A 199 9.41 1.66 -40.09
N LEU A 200 9.50 0.91 -41.19
CA LEU A 200 10.48 -0.15 -41.39
C LEU A 200 11.93 0.38 -41.37
N LYS A 201 12.21 1.54 -41.96
CA LYS A 201 13.52 2.21 -41.86
C LYS A 201 13.88 2.57 -40.42
N ARG A 202 12.90 3.04 -39.63
CA ARG A 202 13.09 3.36 -38.21
C ARG A 202 13.39 2.11 -37.39
N ILE A 203 12.71 1.00 -37.69
CA ILE A 203 12.96 -0.29 -37.05
C ILE A 203 14.34 -0.82 -37.45
N HIS A 204 14.69 -0.80 -38.74
CA HIS A 204 16.00 -1.25 -39.26
C HIS A 204 17.18 -0.52 -38.59
N LYS A 205 17.08 0.80 -38.42
CA LYS A 205 18.12 1.60 -37.77
C LYS A 205 18.35 1.23 -36.30
N ASN A 206 17.33 0.70 -35.63
CA ASN A 206 17.32 0.45 -34.19
C ASN A 206 16.94 -1.01 -33.86
N VAL A 207 17.22 -1.98 -34.76
CA VAL A 207 16.78 -3.38 -34.59
C VAL A 207 17.18 -3.91 -33.23
N ASP A 208 18.41 -3.65 -32.80
CA ASP A 208 18.90 -4.12 -31.50
C ASP A 208 18.05 -3.62 -30.33
N ASN A 209 17.72 -2.33 -30.31
CA ASN A 209 16.87 -1.75 -29.27
C ASN A 209 15.45 -2.31 -29.29
N TYR A 210 14.89 -2.59 -30.48
CA TYR A 210 13.56 -3.23 -30.58
C TYR A 210 13.59 -4.68 -30.10
N MET A 211 14.65 -5.41 -30.43
CA MET A 211 14.86 -6.79 -29.98
C MET A 211 15.08 -6.86 -28.46
N ASP A 212 15.84 -5.92 -27.90
CA ASP A 212 16.05 -5.79 -26.46
C ASP A 212 14.75 -5.44 -25.74
N LYS A 213 13.95 -4.53 -26.32
CA LYS A 213 12.62 -4.19 -25.78
C LYS A 213 11.70 -5.40 -25.79
N TRP A 214 11.63 -6.15 -26.88
CA TRP A 214 10.81 -7.37 -26.95
C TRP A 214 11.29 -8.45 -25.98
N ALA A 215 12.60 -8.61 -25.81
CA ALA A 215 13.15 -9.52 -24.80
C ALA A 215 12.78 -9.08 -23.38
N SER A 216 12.76 -7.77 -23.10
CA SER A 216 12.28 -7.21 -21.84
C SER A 216 10.79 -7.49 -21.64
N ASP A 217 9.95 -7.24 -22.64
CA ASP A 217 8.50 -7.46 -22.57
C ASP A 217 8.17 -8.95 -22.32
N LEU A 218 8.93 -9.88 -22.92
CA LEU A 218 8.80 -11.32 -22.64
C LEU A 218 9.24 -11.66 -21.21
N SER A 219 10.27 -10.99 -20.68
CA SER A 219 10.73 -11.18 -19.30
C SER A 219 9.69 -10.67 -18.29
N ASP A 220 9.05 -9.54 -18.56
CA ASP A 220 7.96 -9.02 -17.73
C ASP A 220 6.74 -9.97 -17.75
N ASN A 221 6.43 -10.55 -18.91
CA ASN A 221 5.39 -11.56 -19.03
C ASN A 221 5.71 -12.84 -18.23
N GLN A 222 6.98 -13.27 -18.18
CA GLN A 222 7.38 -14.39 -17.32
C GLN A 222 7.09 -14.10 -15.84
N VAL A 223 7.29 -12.85 -15.38
CA VAL A 223 6.96 -12.41 -14.02
C VAL A 223 5.44 -12.44 -13.80
N LEU A 224 4.65 -11.91 -14.73
CA LEU A 224 3.18 -11.92 -14.64
C LEU A 224 2.60 -13.35 -14.61
N ILE A 225 3.14 -14.26 -15.42
CA ILE A 225 2.74 -15.67 -15.43
C ILE A 225 3.11 -16.33 -14.10
N LYS A 226 4.34 -16.09 -13.62
CA LYS A 226 4.76 -16.57 -12.30
C LYS A 226 3.82 -16.08 -11.21
N GLU A 227 3.38 -14.84 -11.29
CA GLU A 227 2.45 -14.26 -10.33
C GLU A 227 1.05 -14.84 -10.41
N ALA A 228 0.54 -15.07 -11.62
CA ALA A 228 -0.75 -15.70 -11.82
C ALA A 228 -0.79 -17.14 -11.29
N ILE A 229 0.31 -17.89 -11.47
CA ILE A 229 0.41 -19.31 -11.08
C ILE A 229 0.74 -19.46 -9.60
N LYS A 230 1.76 -18.75 -9.12
CA LYS A 230 2.26 -18.91 -7.74
C LYS A 230 1.57 -18.00 -6.75
N LYS A 231 0.78 -17.03 -7.22
CA LYS A 231 0.04 -16.05 -6.41
C LYS A 231 0.88 -15.51 -5.24
N PRO A 232 2.12 -15.04 -5.49
CA PRO A 232 2.95 -14.56 -4.40
C PRO A 232 2.27 -13.37 -3.73
N ILE A 233 2.27 -13.37 -2.40
CA ILE A 233 1.74 -12.28 -1.59
C ILE A 233 2.40 -10.97 -2.01
N ARG A 234 1.59 -10.05 -2.54
CA ARG A 234 1.98 -8.67 -2.84
C ARG A 234 1.39 -7.78 -1.76
N PHE A 235 2.25 -7.13 -0.99
CA PHE A 235 1.82 -6.09 -0.07
C PHE A 235 1.45 -4.84 -0.88
N LYS A 236 0.16 -4.60 -1.12
CA LYS A 236 -0.31 -3.35 -1.72
C LYS A 236 -0.58 -2.34 -0.61
N GLY A 237 0.13 -1.22 -0.63
CA GLY A 237 -0.23 -0.01 0.14
C GLY A 237 -0.18 -0.17 1.65
N THR A 238 1.01 -0.28 2.24
CA THR A 238 1.21 -0.24 3.70
C THR A 238 1.44 1.19 4.24
N SER A 239 1.20 2.22 3.44
CA SER A 239 1.22 3.62 3.90
C SER A 239 -0.12 4.30 3.60
N GLY A 240 -0.91 4.49 4.66
CA GLY A 240 -1.86 5.59 4.78
C GLY A 240 -3.26 5.37 4.19
N GLY A 241 -4.26 5.45 5.06
CA GLY A 241 -5.57 6.02 4.72
C GLY A 241 -6.45 5.18 3.80
N GLY A 242 -6.99 4.08 4.32
CA GLY A 242 -8.02 3.32 3.62
C GLY A 242 -8.97 2.66 4.60
N THR A 243 -10.00 3.38 5.02
CA THR A 243 -11.19 2.78 5.63
C THR A 243 -11.76 1.73 4.67
N GLY A 244 -11.59 0.45 4.98
CA GLY A 244 -12.33 -0.62 4.33
C GLY A 244 -11.52 -1.84 3.93
N ARG A 245 -11.15 -2.67 4.92
CA ARG A 245 -11.38 -4.12 4.98
C ARG A 245 -10.58 -4.65 6.17
N SER A 246 -11.19 -5.51 6.97
CA SER A 246 -10.48 -6.28 7.98
C SER A 246 -9.35 -7.04 7.29
N VAL A 247 -8.11 -6.70 7.64
CA VAL A 247 -6.85 -7.32 7.15
C VAL A 247 -6.77 -8.82 7.51
N THR A 248 -7.77 -9.33 8.23
CA THR A 248 -7.85 -10.66 8.86
C THR A 248 -7.89 -11.88 7.93
N ASN A 249 -7.68 -11.71 6.61
CA ASN A 249 -7.61 -12.79 5.63
C ASN A 249 -6.44 -12.60 4.64
N SER A 250 -5.47 -11.73 4.97
CA SER A 250 -4.41 -11.34 4.01
C SER A 250 -3.19 -12.26 4.05
N ILE A 251 -3.08 -13.11 5.06
CA ILE A 251 -1.89 -13.92 5.29
C ILE A 251 -2.14 -15.36 4.86
N GLU A 252 -1.37 -15.83 3.88
CA GLU A 252 -1.30 -17.24 3.54
C GLU A 252 -0.29 -17.91 4.47
N LEU A 253 -0.76 -18.47 5.59
CA LEU A 253 0.05 -19.27 6.53
C LEU A 253 0.26 -20.72 6.03
N ASP A 254 -0.06 -21.03 4.77
CA ASP A 254 0.10 -22.35 4.15
C ASP A 254 1.54 -22.62 3.63
N ASP A 255 2.42 -21.61 3.61
CA ASP A 255 3.87 -21.78 3.37
C ASP A 255 4.65 -21.93 4.69
N GLU A 256 5.32 -23.08 4.83
CA GLU A 256 6.18 -23.41 5.98
C GLU A 256 7.26 -22.34 6.24
N ARG A 257 7.74 -21.66 5.18
CA ARG A 257 8.79 -20.63 5.32
C ARG A 257 8.25 -19.37 5.95
N VAL A 258 7.01 -18.97 5.63
CA VAL A 258 6.34 -17.80 6.20
C VAL A 258 6.15 -18.03 7.69
N VAL A 259 5.64 -19.19 8.07
CA VAL A 259 5.47 -19.57 9.47
C VAL A 259 6.79 -19.57 10.23
N ALA A 260 7.86 -20.15 9.65
CA ALA A 260 9.17 -20.19 10.29
C ALA A 260 9.74 -18.80 10.56
N VAL A 261 9.55 -17.86 9.62
CA VAL A 261 9.99 -16.47 9.75
C VAL A 261 9.17 -15.74 10.80
N LEU A 262 7.85 -15.92 10.83
CA LEU A 262 6.98 -15.30 11.83
C LEU A 262 7.33 -15.77 13.24
N ILE A 263 7.57 -17.07 13.44
CA ILE A 263 7.98 -17.60 14.76
C ILE A 263 9.32 -17.00 15.19
N ALA A 264 10.28 -16.83 14.28
CA ALA A 264 11.57 -16.24 14.63
C ALA A 264 11.49 -14.74 14.97
N ASN A 265 10.38 -14.07 14.65
CA ASN A 265 10.19 -12.64 14.89
C ASN A 265 9.30 -12.32 16.11
N TYR A 266 8.89 -13.31 16.92
CA TYR A 266 8.18 -13.03 18.19
C TYR A 266 8.95 -12.06 19.10
N GLU A 267 10.28 -12.14 19.13
CA GLU A 267 11.14 -11.22 19.89
C GLU A 267 10.97 -9.75 19.50
N LYS A 268 10.62 -9.48 18.24
CA LYS A 268 10.54 -8.13 17.67
C LYS A 268 9.11 -7.63 17.51
N ALA A 269 8.14 -8.40 17.97
CA ALA A 269 6.74 -8.13 17.76
C ALA A 269 6.25 -7.07 18.74
N ASN A 270 5.87 -5.92 18.22
CA ASN A 270 5.10 -4.93 18.94
C ASN A 270 3.64 -5.08 18.50
N VAL A 271 2.69 -5.09 19.42
CA VAL A 271 1.25 -5.27 19.13
C VAL A 271 0.73 -4.20 18.16
N THR A 272 1.39 -3.04 18.11
CA THR A 272 1.06 -1.94 17.19
C THR A 272 1.83 -1.99 15.87
N SER A 273 2.77 -2.91 15.68
CA SER A 273 3.51 -3.07 14.42
C SER A 273 2.85 -4.09 13.51
N ASP A 274 3.08 -3.95 12.20
CA ASP A 274 2.56 -4.89 11.20
C ASP A 274 2.92 -6.34 11.56
N ILE A 275 4.16 -6.58 11.99
CA ILE A 275 4.63 -7.90 12.45
C ILE A 275 3.81 -8.40 13.65
N GLY A 276 3.42 -7.53 14.59
CA GLY A 276 2.59 -7.91 15.73
C GLY A 276 1.21 -8.40 15.31
N LEU A 277 0.57 -7.76 14.33
CA LEU A 277 -0.70 -8.20 13.78
C LEU A 277 -0.57 -9.58 13.09
N LEU A 278 0.52 -9.82 12.35
CA LEU A 278 0.78 -11.13 11.73
C LEU A 278 0.98 -12.22 12.79
N ILE A 279 1.65 -11.88 13.89
CA ILE A 279 1.85 -12.80 15.00
C ILE A 279 0.54 -13.11 15.73
N GLU A 280 -0.35 -12.14 15.88
CA GLU A 280 -1.68 -12.36 16.45
C GLU A 280 -2.50 -13.37 15.62
N GLU A 281 -2.40 -13.31 14.29
CA GLU A 281 -3.03 -14.31 13.41
C GLU A 281 -2.38 -15.69 13.54
N LEU A 282 -1.04 -15.74 13.61
CA LEU A 282 -0.33 -16.99 13.87
C LEU A 282 -0.75 -17.60 15.22
N ASP A 283 -0.96 -16.78 16.25
CA ASP A 283 -1.41 -17.21 17.58
C ASP A 283 -2.82 -17.81 17.54
N LYS A 284 -3.74 -17.24 16.75
CA LYS A 284 -5.08 -17.82 16.53
C LYS A 284 -5.00 -19.20 15.88
N VAL A 285 -4.07 -19.40 14.94
CA VAL A 285 -3.87 -20.71 14.30
C VAL A 285 -3.20 -21.69 15.27
N LEU A 286 -2.23 -21.23 16.05
CA LEU A 286 -1.55 -22.04 17.07
C LEU A 286 -2.52 -22.54 18.15
N ALA A 287 -3.49 -21.71 18.56
CA ALA A 287 -4.52 -22.10 19.52
C ALA A 287 -5.36 -23.31 19.04
N ASP A 288 -5.55 -23.44 17.72
CA ASP A 288 -6.32 -24.51 17.09
C ASP A 288 -5.48 -25.78 16.80
N ILE A 289 -4.19 -25.80 17.13
CA ILE A 289 -3.27 -26.91 16.88
C ILE A 289 -3.01 -27.68 18.17
N HIS A 290 -3.58 -28.89 18.25
CA HIS A 290 -3.33 -29.81 19.37
C HIS A 290 -2.28 -30.89 19.06
N THR A 291 -1.68 -30.87 17.87
CA THR A 291 -0.72 -31.90 17.41
C THR A 291 0.74 -31.53 17.65
N LEU A 292 1.01 -30.41 18.32
CA LEU A 292 2.37 -30.04 18.71
C LEU A 292 2.79 -30.87 19.91
N ASP A 293 4.01 -31.41 19.88
CA ASP A 293 4.58 -32.13 21.02
C ASP A 293 5.09 -31.16 22.09
N GLU A 294 5.40 -31.67 23.29
CA GLU A 294 5.85 -30.84 24.42
C GLU A 294 7.14 -30.06 24.11
N GLU A 295 8.04 -30.63 23.30
CA GLU A 295 9.30 -29.99 22.93
C GLU A 295 9.06 -28.84 21.94
N GLU A 296 8.18 -29.05 20.96
CA GLU A 296 7.73 -28.05 20.00
C GLU A 296 7.01 -26.87 20.68
N LEU A 297 6.08 -27.16 21.60
CA LEU A 297 5.38 -26.14 22.38
C LEU A 297 6.37 -25.33 23.22
N ARG A 298 7.32 -26.00 23.87
CA ARG A 298 8.33 -25.33 24.70
C ARG A 298 9.22 -24.40 23.89
N VAL A 299 9.57 -24.77 22.66
CA VAL A 299 10.33 -23.88 21.75
C VAL A 299 9.51 -22.65 21.36
N ILE A 300 8.24 -22.82 21.01
CA ILE A 300 7.34 -21.71 20.66
C ILE A 300 7.16 -20.76 21.85
N ASP A 301 6.94 -21.31 23.05
CA ASP A 301 6.78 -20.51 24.27
C ASP A 301 8.03 -19.69 24.60
N LEU A 302 9.23 -20.21 24.33
CA LEU A 302 10.46 -19.45 24.51
C LEU A 302 10.57 -18.31 23.49
N TYR A 303 10.18 -18.52 22.23
CA TYR A 303 10.06 -17.44 21.25
C TYR A 303 9.04 -16.38 21.69
N LYS A 304 7.87 -16.79 22.19
CA LYS A 304 6.83 -15.90 22.73
C LYS A 304 7.33 -15.03 23.90
N LYS A 305 8.25 -15.57 24.70
CA LYS A 305 8.94 -14.84 25.78
C LYS A 305 10.04 -13.89 25.28
N GLY A 306 10.25 -13.82 23.97
CA GLY A 306 11.24 -12.95 23.33
C GLY A 306 12.66 -13.53 23.31
N TYR A 307 12.82 -14.84 23.47
CA TYR A 307 14.16 -15.44 23.36
C TYR A 307 14.59 -15.50 21.90
N SER A 308 15.82 -15.04 21.64
CA SER A 308 16.45 -15.24 20.35
C SER A 308 16.76 -16.72 20.11
N ARG A 309 16.88 -17.11 18.85
CA ARG A 309 17.18 -18.49 18.46
C ARG A 309 18.44 -19.04 19.15
N GLU A 310 19.47 -18.23 19.31
CA GLU A 310 20.72 -18.63 19.98
C GLU A 310 20.51 -18.89 21.46
N SER A 311 19.69 -18.06 22.12
CA SER A 311 19.36 -18.23 23.53
C SER A 311 18.53 -19.49 23.76
N ILE A 312 17.59 -19.82 22.88
CA ILE A 312 16.78 -21.05 22.99
C ILE A 312 17.65 -22.30 22.82
N VAL A 313 18.57 -22.29 21.86
CA VAL A 313 19.51 -23.41 21.64
C VAL A 313 20.36 -23.68 22.88
N LYS A 314 20.84 -22.61 23.53
CA LYS A 314 21.59 -22.70 24.79
C LYS A 314 20.72 -23.18 25.96
N GLU A 315 19.53 -22.60 26.12
CA GLU A 315 18.59 -22.90 27.20
C GLU A 315 18.11 -24.36 27.17
N LEU A 316 17.85 -24.89 25.98
CA LEU A 316 17.39 -26.27 25.80
C LEU A 316 18.55 -27.26 25.64
N GLY A 317 19.81 -26.80 25.66
CA GLY A 317 20.99 -27.66 25.50
C GLY A 317 21.02 -28.44 24.18
N MET A 318 20.38 -27.93 23.13
CA MET A 318 20.26 -28.62 21.83
C MET A 318 21.25 -28.07 20.81
N GLN A 319 21.47 -28.80 19.71
CA GLN A 319 22.30 -28.31 18.60
C GLN A 319 21.49 -27.41 17.65
N HIS A 320 22.13 -26.41 17.03
CA HIS A 320 21.50 -25.52 16.03
C HIS A 320 20.81 -26.27 14.89
N TYR A 321 21.38 -27.42 14.49
CA TYR A 321 20.80 -28.28 13.48
C TYR A 321 19.47 -28.91 13.93
N THR A 322 19.42 -29.40 15.17
CA THR A 322 18.20 -29.94 15.79
C THR A 322 17.11 -28.88 15.86
N MET A 323 17.46 -27.66 16.29
CA MET A 323 16.55 -26.50 16.27
C MET A 323 15.99 -26.22 14.86
N THR A 324 16.84 -26.27 13.83
CA THR A 324 16.39 -26.08 12.44
C THR A 324 15.35 -27.13 12.03
N ARG A 325 15.62 -28.40 12.34
CA ARG A 325 14.71 -29.50 12.03
C ARG A 325 13.38 -29.39 12.79
N LEU A 326 13.44 -29.00 14.06
CA LEU A 326 12.27 -28.80 14.91
C LEU A 326 11.41 -27.64 14.38
N MET A 327 12.02 -26.50 14.09
CA MET A 327 11.33 -25.35 13.49
C MET A 327 10.65 -25.69 12.16
N LYS A 328 11.32 -26.46 11.29
CA LYS A 328 10.72 -26.92 10.04
C LYS A 328 9.50 -27.81 10.29
N ARG A 329 9.58 -28.71 11.29
CA ARG A 329 8.47 -29.61 11.66
C ARG A 329 7.27 -28.83 12.20
N VAL A 330 7.50 -27.89 13.11
CA VAL A 330 6.48 -26.97 13.65
C VAL A 330 5.81 -26.20 12.54
N SER A 331 6.61 -25.57 11.68
CA SER A 331 6.11 -24.74 10.58
C SER A 331 5.24 -25.55 9.61
N LYS A 332 5.64 -26.80 9.32
CA LYS A 332 4.86 -27.74 8.51
C LYS A 332 3.52 -28.11 9.14
N LYS A 333 3.49 -28.36 10.46
CA LYS A 333 2.25 -28.68 11.17
C LYS A 333 1.27 -27.51 11.14
N ILE A 334 1.77 -26.30 11.37
CA ILE A 334 0.97 -25.07 11.33
C ILE A 334 0.42 -24.81 9.93
N ALA A 335 1.28 -24.85 8.92
CA ALA A 335 0.88 -24.63 7.53
C ALA A 335 -0.18 -25.63 7.04
N LYS A 336 0.01 -26.91 7.38
CA LYS A 336 -0.97 -27.95 7.07
C LYS A 336 -2.32 -27.66 7.73
N ARG A 337 -2.33 -27.28 9.01
CA ARG A 337 -3.57 -27.03 9.75
C ARG A 337 -4.32 -25.82 9.20
N TYR A 338 -3.58 -24.76 8.85
CA TYR A 338 -4.14 -23.57 8.24
C TYR A 338 -4.81 -23.89 6.89
N ALA A 339 -4.13 -24.65 6.02
CA ALA A 339 -4.68 -25.08 4.74
C ALA A 339 -5.95 -25.96 4.90
N GLU A 340 -6.01 -26.80 5.92
CA GLU A 340 -7.22 -27.57 6.25
C GLU A 340 -8.39 -26.65 6.67
N LYS A 341 -8.13 -25.62 7.49
CA LYS A 341 -9.14 -24.66 7.96
C LYS A 341 -9.74 -23.86 6.81
N ILE A 342 -8.91 -23.40 5.86
CA ILE A 342 -9.38 -22.68 4.66
C ILE A 342 -10.27 -23.58 3.80
N LYS A 343 -9.85 -24.82 3.52
CA LYS A 343 -10.67 -25.75 2.72
C LYS A 343 -12.05 -26.02 3.31
N VAL A 344 -12.14 -26.07 4.64
CA VAL A 344 -13.43 -26.24 5.34
C VAL A 344 -14.31 -24.98 5.23
N LEU A 345 -13.71 -23.80 5.16
CA LEU A 345 -14.43 -22.54 4.96
C LEU A 345 -14.91 -22.35 3.52
N GLU A 346 -14.17 -22.87 2.52
CA GLU A 346 -14.58 -22.84 1.10
C GLU A 346 -15.72 -23.83 0.75
N LEU A 347 -15.94 -24.84 1.60
CA LEU A 347 -17.00 -25.84 1.44
C LEU A 347 -18.31 -25.47 2.16
N LYS A 348 -18.33 -24.36 2.89
CA LYS A 348 -19.51 -23.79 3.57
C LYS A 348 -19.95 -22.52 2.85
#